data_AF-A0A0X3Q0W3-F1
#
_entry.id   AF-A0A0X3Q0W3-F1
#
_cell.length_a   1.000
_cell.length_b   1.000
_cell.length_c   1.000
_cell.angle_alpha   90.00
_cell.angle_beta   90.00
_cell.angle_gamma   90.00
#
_symmetry.space_group_name_H-M   'P 1'
#
loop_
_entity.id
_entity.type
_entity.pdbx_description
1 polymer ?
#
loop_
_entity_poly.entity_id
_entity_poly.type
_entity_poly.pdbx_seq_one_letter_code
_entity_poly.pdbx_strand_id
1 'polypeptide(L)'
;FSINWCSPLLCRIFSHFVKYRFLLFRRLPQVWLYLMCEDSNSDEDYMSDKFLNPPTQPKQGLVNVRSIQKQRVAQDRAHSSKAISREKQMELSRDKGLNTKIGEENVGFKLMMKMGFNPSGGLGKHAEGRSEPIPIEIMDGRAGLGLHNIRQKRIKLKEQRQDKMEAFQHQFRDSMAARFKMEKAQRQLNAARERSLHRTIFGPPMISKHNFWRSLLS
;
A
#
# COMPACT_ATOMS: atom_id res chain seq x y z
N PHE A 1 -11.78 -44.46 37.50
CA PHE A 1 -13.12 -44.49 36.91
C PHE A 1 -13.12 -45.44 35.73
N SER A 2 -13.57 -46.67 36.00
CA SER A 2 -13.75 -47.73 35.01
C SER A 2 -15.10 -47.50 34.32
N ILE A 3 -15.13 -47.50 32.99
CA ILE A 3 -16.39 -47.43 32.22
C ILE A 3 -16.48 -48.69 31.38
N ASN A 4 -17.26 -49.64 31.92
CA ASN A 4 -17.80 -50.79 31.21
C ASN A 4 -18.76 -50.32 30.11
N TRP A 5 -18.55 -50.78 28.88
CA TRP A 5 -19.55 -50.75 27.82
C TRP A 5 -20.05 -52.16 27.59
N CYS A 6 -21.10 -52.53 28.33
CA CYS A 6 -21.93 -53.68 28.06
C CYS A 6 -23.19 -53.16 27.35
N SER A 7 -23.34 -53.40 26.05
CA SER A 7 -24.65 -53.42 25.38
C SER A 7 -24.57 -54.15 24.03
N PRO A 8 -25.26 -55.30 23.87
CA PRO A 8 -25.08 -56.24 22.76
C PRO A 8 -25.86 -55.90 21.47
N LEU A 9 -26.22 -54.63 21.24
CA LEU A 9 -27.08 -54.23 20.11
C LEU A 9 -26.35 -53.59 18.91
N LEU A 10 -25.04 -53.34 19.01
CA LEU A 10 -24.26 -52.74 17.91
C LEU A 10 -23.47 -53.75 17.05
N CYS A 11 -23.45 -55.04 17.40
CA CYS A 11 -22.71 -56.06 16.65
C CYS A 11 -23.49 -56.72 15.49
N ARG A 12 -24.74 -56.34 15.21
CA ARG A 12 -25.56 -57.01 14.16
C ARG A 12 -25.76 -56.25 12.85
N ILE A 13 -25.29 -55.01 12.73
CA ILE A 13 -25.46 -54.23 11.48
C ILE A 13 -24.18 -54.21 10.61
N PHE A 14 -23.02 -54.49 11.18
CA PHE A 14 -21.75 -54.49 10.43
C PHE A 14 -21.46 -55.76 9.60
N SER A 15 -22.32 -56.79 9.66
CA SER A 15 -22.06 -58.09 9.01
C SER A 15 -22.80 -58.31 7.68
N HIS A 16 -23.44 -57.29 7.10
CA HIS A 16 -24.25 -57.45 5.88
C HIS A 16 -23.83 -56.61 4.65
N PHE A 17 -22.80 -55.74 4.76
CA PHE A 17 -22.40 -54.88 3.64
C PHE A 17 -21.19 -55.38 2.83
N VAL A 18 -20.53 -56.47 3.26
CA VAL A 18 -19.34 -57.02 2.58
C VAL A 18 -19.70 -58.09 1.53
N LYS A 19 -20.98 -58.49 1.41
CA LYS A 19 -21.40 -59.57 0.48
C LYS A 19 -22.01 -59.12 -0.86
N TYR A 20 -22.19 -57.82 -1.11
CA TYR A 20 -22.77 -57.31 -2.36
C TYR A 20 -21.97 -56.17 -2.99
N ARG A 21 -20.71 -56.45 -3.36
CA ARG A 21 -20.01 -55.69 -4.42
C ARG A 21 -18.92 -56.52 -5.09
N PHE A 22 -19.17 -57.83 -5.29
CA PHE A 22 -18.19 -58.74 -5.91
C PHE A 22 -18.73 -59.48 -7.13
N LEU A 23 -19.89 -59.09 -7.67
CA LEU A 23 -20.50 -59.77 -8.81
C LEU A 23 -21.12 -58.78 -9.80
N LEU A 24 -20.32 -57.86 -10.33
CA LEU A 24 -20.56 -57.36 -11.68
C LEU A 24 -19.23 -56.89 -12.28
N PHE A 25 -18.98 -57.33 -13.52
CA PHE A 25 -17.83 -57.01 -14.36
C PHE A 25 -16.55 -57.86 -14.19
N ARG A 26 -16.67 -59.15 -14.54
CA ARG A 26 -15.62 -59.79 -15.35
C ARG A 26 -16.03 -59.74 -16.83
N ARG A 27 -15.13 -59.14 -17.62
CA ARG A 27 -14.74 -59.52 -19.00
C ARG A 27 -15.50 -58.87 -20.17
N LEU A 28 -14.83 -57.91 -20.82
CA LEU A 28 -14.68 -57.75 -22.29
C LEU A 28 -13.46 -56.82 -22.54
N PRO A 29 -12.83 -56.84 -23.73
CA PRO A 29 -11.39 -57.06 -23.86
C PRO A 29 -10.59 -55.79 -24.17
N GLN A 30 -9.28 -55.98 -24.17
CA GLN A 30 -8.24 -55.00 -24.42
C GLN A 30 -8.39 -54.30 -25.79
N VAL A 31 -7.72 -53.15 -25.89
CA VAL A 31 -7.33 -52.36 -27.08
C VAL A 31 -8.18 -51.10 -27.32
N TRP A 32 -7.46 -50.00 -27.60
CA TRP A 32 -7.82 -48.61 -27.93
C TRP A 32 -7.62 -47.59 -26.79
N LEU A 33 -6.40 -47.04 -26.68
CA LEU A 33 -5.93 -45.78 -27.31
C LEU A 33 -6.04 -44.61 -26.29
N TYR A 34 -5.07 -44.41 -25.40
CA TYR A 34 -3.98 -43.44 -25.60
C TYR A 34 -4.36 -42.25 -26.50
N LEU A 35 -4.96 -41.19 -25.94
CA LEU A 35 -4.99 -39.87 -26.58
C LEU A 35 -5.32 -38.72 -25.58
N MET A 36 -4.28 -37.94 -25.28
CA MET A 36 -4.20 -36.51 -24.91
C MET A 36 -4.92 -35.94 -23.67
N CYS A 37 -4.10 -35.56 -22.68
CA CYS A 37 -4.13 -34.19 -22.17
C CYS A 37 -2.69 -33.82 -21.75
N GLU A 38 -1.98 -33.15 -22.65
CA GLU A 38 -0.74 -32.44 -22.35
C GLU A 38 -1.11 -31.20 -21.53
N ASP A 39 -0.67 -31.16 -20.27
CA ASP A 39 -0.32 -29.90 -19.62
C ASP A 39 1.18 -29.94 -19.38
N SER A 40 1.91 -29.46 -20.38
CA SER A 40 3.32 -29.12 -20.24
C SER A 40 3.44 -28.02 -19.19
N ASN A 41 3.70 -28.39 -17.95
CA ASN A 41 4.34 -27.49 -16.99
C ASN A 41 5.84 -27.41 -17.36
N SER A 42 6.09 -26.88 -18.55
CA SER A 42 7.38 -26.33 -18.97
C SER A 42 7.54 -25.05 -18.19
N ASP A 43 8.43 -25.06 -17.19
CA ASP A 43 9.40 -23.98 -16.98
C ASP A 43 10.20 -24.08 -15.67
N GLU A 44 10.23 -25.23 -14.98
CA GLU A 44 11.34 -25.56 -14.08
C GLU A 44 11.73 -27.04 -14.20
N ASP A 45 12.53 -27.31 -15.23
CA ASP A 45 13.17 -28.60 -15.50
C ASP A 45 14.11 -28.96 -14.33
N TYR A 46 13.56 -29.75 -13.40
CA TYR A 46 14.19 -30.26 -12.18
C TYR A 46 15.39 -31.20 -12.44
N MET A 47 15.75 -31.45 -13.72
CA MET A 47 16.97 -32.15 -14.11
C MET A 47 17.82 -31.38 -15.13
N SER A 48 17.62 -30.06 -15.26
CA SER A 48 18.47 -29.26 -16.17
C SER A 48 19.88 -29.04 -15.62
N ASP A 49 20.86 -29.10 -16.52
CA ASP A 49 22.31 -29.01 -16.29
C ASP A 49 22.81 -27.70 -15.64
N LYS A 50 21.91 -26.77 -15.29
CA LYS A 50 22.22 -25.49 -14.63
C LYS A 50 22.85 -25.65 -13.26
N PHE A 51 22.60 -26.77 -12.57
CA PHE A 51 23.23 -27.11 -11.30
C PHE A 51 24.62 -27.76 -11.46
N LEU A 52 24.85 -28.48 -12.57
CA LEU A 52 26.08 -29.21 -12.84
C LEU A 52 27.12 -28.33 -13.54
N ASN A 53 26.66 -27.41 -14.39
CA ASN A 53 27.46 -26.42 -15.08
C ASN A 53 27.09 -25.03 -14.57
N PRO A 54 27.69 -24.54 -13.47
CA PRO A 54 27.48 -23.16 -13.08
C PRO A 54 27.92 -22.26 -14.26
N PRO A 55 27.13 -21.25 -14.66
CA PRO A 55 27.56 -20.34 -15.70
C PRO A 55 28.93 -19.79 -15.32
N THR A 56 29.88 -19.78 -16.25
CA THR A 56 31.17 -19.11 -16.11
C THR A 56 30.91 -17.61 -16.02
N GLN A 57 30.44 -17.18 -14.85
CA GLN A 57 30.28 -15.77 -14.56
C GLN A 57 31.67 -15.16 -14.67
N PRO A 58 31.85 -14.03 -15.38
CA PRO A 58 33.09 -13.27 -15.28
C PRO A 58 33.33 -13.07 -13.79
N LYS A 59 34.52 -13.48 -13.29
CA LYS A 59 34.85 -13.40 -11.86
C LYS A 59 34.47 -12.01 -11.38
N GLN A 60 33.35 -11.94 -10.68
CA GLN A 60 32.85 -10.69 -10.15
C GLN A 60 33.97 -10.21 -9.23
N GLY A 61 34.62 -9.10 -9.57
CA GLY A 61 35.66 -8.54 -8.72
C GLY A 61 35.13 -8.42 -7.29
N LEU A 62 36.01 -8.41 -6.28
CA LEU A 62 35.63 -8.38 -4.86
C LEU A 62 34.53 -7.35 -4.58
N VAL A 63 33.27 -7.79 -4.64
CA VAL A 63 32.14 -6.89 -4.46
C VAL A 63 32.06 -6.62 -2.98
N ASN A 64 31.98 -5.34 -2.62
CA ASN A 64 31.91 -4.95 -1.22
C ASN A 64 30.64 -5.57 -0.60
N VAL A 65 30.81 -6.61 0.22
CA VAL A 65 29.73 -7.39 0.86
C VAL A 65 28.73 -6.48 1.58
N ARG A 66 29.20 -5.36 2.14
CA ARG A 66 28.36 -4.36 2.82
C ARG A 66 27.42 -3.64 1.85
N SER A 67 27.84 -3.40 0.61
CA SER A 67 27.02 -2.73 -0.41
C SER A 67 25.87 -3.63 -0.88
N ILE A 68 26.14 -4.91 -1.12
CA ILE A 68 25.12 -5.91 -1.48
C ILE A 68 24.13 -6.08 -0.32
N GLN A 69 24.62 -6.20 0.92
CA GLN A 69 23.76 -6.33 2.09
C GLN A 69 22.85 -5.11 2.27
N LYS A 70 23.37 -3.88 2.07
CA LYS A 70 22.55 -2.66 2.09
C LYS A 70 21.49 -2.65 0.99
N GLN A 71 21.84 -3.07 -0.23
CA GLN A 71 20.86 -3.15 -1.33
C GLN A 71 19.77 -4.18 -1.06
N ARG A 72 20.12 -5.38 -0.57
CA ARG A 72 19.15 -6.40 -0.18
C ARG A 72 18.22 -5.91 0.93
N VAL A 73 18.77 -5.34 2.00
CA VAL A 73 17.96 -4.75 3.08
C VAL A 73 17.08 -3.60 2.59
N ALA A 74 17.55 -2.78 1.65
CA ALA A 74 16.75 -1.72 1.04
C ALA A 74 15.61 -2.29 0.17
N GLN A 75 15.88 -3.33 -0.61
CA GLN A 75 14.89 -4.03 -1.42
C GLN A 75 13.87 -4.76 -0.54
N ASP A 76 14.29 -5.47 0.49
CA ASP A 76 13.42 -6.14 1.46
C ASP A 76 12.54 -5.13 2.19
N ARG A 77 13.08 -3.97 2.58
CA ARG A 77 12.30 -2.85 3.15
C ARG A 77 11.33 -2.24 2.15
N ALA A 78 11.73 -2.09 0.89
CA ALA A 78 10.85 -1.60 -0.16
C ALA A 78 9.74 -2.59 -0.53
N HIS A 79 9.99 -3.89 -0.40
CA HIS A 79 9.01 -4.95 -0.70
C HIS A 79 8.04 -5.16 0.48
N SER A 80 8.57 -5.17 1.71
CA SER A 80 7.76 -5.27 2.94
C SER A 80 6.89 -4.04 3.19
N SER A 81 7.36 -2.83 2.87
CA SER A 81 6.52 -1.62 2.95
C SER A 81 5.37 -1.61 1.94
N LYS A 82 5.47 -2.38 0.85
CA LYS A 82 4.40 -2.55 -0.15
C LYS A 82 3.43 -3.67 0.19
N ALA A 83 3.79 -4.57 1.11
CA ALA A 83 2.90 -5.63 1.55
C ALA A 83 1.77 -5.03 2.41
N ILE A 84 0.62 -4.81 1.80
CA ILE A 84 -0.59 -4.37 2.49
C ILE A 84 -1.00 -5.48 3.46
N SER A 85 -1.16 -5.15 4.75
CA SER A 85 -1.70 -6.07 5.76
C SER A 85 -3.02 -6.68 5.28
N ARG A 86 -3.25 -7.97 5.57
CA ARG A 86 -4.47 -8.69 5.20
C ARG A 86 -5.74 -7.94 5.62
N GLU A 87 -5.73 -7.32 6.80
CA GLU A 87 -6.85 -6.52 7.31
C GLU A 87 -7.16 -5.32 6.39
N LYS A 88 -6.12 -4.59 6.01
CA LYS A 88 -6.24 -3.45 5.09
C LYS A 88 -6.64 -3.90 3.69
N GLN A 89 -6.22 -5.08 3.23
CA GLN A 89 -6.71 -5.63 1.96
C GLN A 89 -8.22 -5.94 2.01
N MET A 90 -8.71 -6.50 3.12
CA MET A 90 -10.13 -6.78 3.30
C MET A 90 -10.96 -5.49 3.36
N GLU A 91 -10.48 -4.48 4.08
CA GLU A 91 -11.11 -3.15 4.14
C GLU A 91 -11.23 -2.53 2.74
N LEU A 92 -10.12 -2.49 1.99
CA LEU A 92 -10.12 -1.98 0.62
C LEU A 92 -11.05 -2.76 -0.31
N SER A 93 -11.08 -4.09 -0.19
CA SER A 93 -11.97 -4.93 -1.00
C SER A 93 -13.44 -4.66 -0.67
N ARG A 94 -13.77 -4.47 0.61
CA ARG A 94 -15.12 -4.13 1.06
C ARG A 94 -15.54 -2.76 0.54
N ASP A 95 -14.69 -1.75 0.69
CA ASP A 95 -14.99 -0.39 0.27
C ASP A 95 -15.13 -0.30 -1.25
N LYS A 96 -14.32 -1.05 -2.01
CA LYS A 96 -14.51 -1.22 -3.46
C LYS A 96 -15.88 -1.82 -3.76
N GLY A 97 -16.23 -2.93 -3.12
CA GLY A 97 -17.52 -3.60 -3.33
C GLY A 97 -18.74 -2.74 -2.96
N LEU A 98 -18.63 -1.90 -1.93
CA LEU A 98 -19.71 -0.99 -1.54
C LEU A 98 -19.88 0.20 -2.51
N ASN A 99 -18.78 0.68 -3.09
CA ASN A 99 -18.80 1.82 -4.02
C ASN A 99 -19.17 1.42 -5.46
N THR A 100 -18.87 0.18 -5.86
CA THR A 100 -19.15 -0.30 -7.22
C THR A 100 -20.54 -0.94 -7.30
N LYS A 101 -21.39 -0.45 -8.21
CA LYS A 101 -22.62 -1.17 -8.59
C LYS A 101 -22.26 -2.46 -9.32
N ILE A 102 -23.11 -3.48 -9.19
CA ILE A 102 -22.96 -4.73 -9.92
C ILE A 102 -23.22 -4.46 -11.42
N GLY A 103 -22.28 -4.86 -12.28
CA GLY A 103 -22.39 -4.69 -13.74
C GLY A 103 -23.36 -5.69 -14.39
N GLU A 104 -23.78 -5.38 -15.61
CA GLU A 104 -24.74 -6.19 -16.37
C GLU A 104 -24.17 -7.53 -16.83
N GLU A 105 -22.85 -7.65 -16.91
CA GLU A 105 -22.14 -8.87 -17.25
C GLU A 105 -22.34 -9.96 -16.19
N ASN A 106 -22.57 -9.56 -14.94
CA ASN A 106 -22.69 -10.46 -13.81
C ASN A 106 -23.95 -11.33 -13.92
N VAL A 107 -23.78 -12.64 -13.70
CA VAL A 107 -24.88 -13.63 -13.73
C VAL A 107 -26.00 -13.24 -12.76
N GLY A 108 -25.66 -12.71 -11.58
CA GLY A 108 -26.65 -12.27 -10.60
C GLY A 108 -27.52 -11.13 -11.11
N PHE A 109 -26.93 -10.15 -11.82
CA PHE A 109 -27.69 -9.04 -12.41
C PHE A 109 -28.64 -9.53 -13.49
N LYS A 110 -28.18 -10.42 -14.38
CA LYS A 110 -29.01 -11.05 -15.42
C LYS A 110 -30.18 -11.83 -14.83
N LEU A 111 -29.95 -12.53 -13.71
CA LEU A 111 -31.01 -13.25 -13.01
C LEU A 111 -32.04 -12.29 -12.39
N MET A 112 -31.59 -11.22 -11.73
CA MET A 112 -32.47 -10.22 -11.15
C MET A 112 -33.35 -9.56 -12.23
N MET A 113 -32.79 -9.19 -13.38
CA MET A 113 -33.56 -8.65 -14.49
C MET A 113 -34.66 -9.62 -14.96
N LYS A 114 -34.37 -10.93 -15.06
CA LYS A 114 -35.38 -11.94 -15.41
C LYS A 114 -36.49 -12.06 -14.37
N MET A 115 -36.22 -11.72 -13.11
CA MET A 115 -37.21 -11.68 -12.03
C MET A 115 -37.98 -10.36 -11.98
N GLY A 116 -37.73 -9.43 -12.91
CA GLY A 116 -38.41 -8.13 -12.99
C GLY A 116 -37.73 -7.00 -12.20
N PHE A 117 -36.44 -7.15 -11.86
CA PHE A 117 -35.66 -6.06 -11.27
C PHE A 117 -35.32 -4.99 -12.31
N ASN A 118 -35.59 -3.73 -11.98
CA ASN A 118 -35.24 -2.57 -12.80
C ASN A 118 -34.08 -1.78 -12.15
N PRO A 119 -33.02 -1.44 -12.90
CA PRO A 119 -31.82 -0.82 -12.34
C PRO A 119 -32.01 0.62 -11.83
N SER A 120 -33.11 1.27 -12.22
CA SER A 120 -33.43 2.65 -11.84
C SER A 120 -34.11 2.77 -10.47
N GLY A 121 -34.54 1.67 -9.86
CA GLY A 121 -35.43 1.69 -8.71
C GLY A 121 -35.03 0.76 -7.56
N GLY A 122 -35.78 0.89 -6.47
CA GLY A 122 -35.75 0.00 -5.32
C GLY A 122 -36.39 -1.37 -5.57
N LEU A 123 -36.10 -2.33 -4.71
CA LEU A 123 -36.79 -3.63 -4.70
C LEU A 123 -38.20 -3.50 -4.10
N GLY A 124 -39.11 -4.41 -4.46
CA GLY A 124 -40.49 -4.47 -3.93
C GLY A 124 -41.57 -3.97 -4.88
N LYS A 125 -42.84 -4.22 -4.54
CA LYS A 125 -44.01 -4.00 -5.42
C LYS A 125 -44.13 -2.56 -5.95
N HIS A 126 -43.77 -1.59 -5.12
CA HIS A 126 -43.81 -0.16 -5.44
C HIS A 126 -42.41 0.48 -5.47
N ALA A 127 -41.36 -0.32 -5.63
CA ALA A 127 -39.96 0.13 -5.57
C ALA A 127 -39.59 0.86 -4.25
N GLU A 128 -40.22 0.48 -3.13
CA GLU A 128 -40.01 1.06 -1.79
C GLU A 128 -38.66 0.67 -1.17
N GLY A 129 -38.09 -0.45 -1.60
CA GLY A 129 -36.80 -0.94 -1.12
C GLY A 129 -35.68 0.04 -1.43
N ARG A 130 -34.66 0.05 -0.59
CA ARG A 130 -33.54 0.97 -0.75
C ARG A 130 -32.63 0.54 -1.91
N SER A 131 -32.24 1.49 -2.75
CA SER A 131 -31.32 1.26 -3.88
C SER A 131 -29.85 1.17 -3.46
N GLU A 132 -29.49 1.81 -2.34
CA GLU A 132 -28.12 1.88 -1.84
C GLU A 132 -27.86 0.91 -0.67
N PRO A 133 -26.66 0.32 -0.59
CA PRO A 133 -26.27 -0.60 0.48
C PRO A 133 -26.17 0.10 1.84
N ILE A 134 -26.36 -0.64 2.95
CA ILE A 134 -26.32 -0.09 4.31
C ILE A 134 -24.86 0.22 4.67
N PRO A 135 -24.54 1.46 5.11
CA PRO A 135 -23.19 1.76 5.56
C PRO A 135 -22.90 0.95 6.83
N ILE A 136 -21.73 0.30 6.85
CA ILE A 136 -21.30 -0.55 7.95
C ILE A 136 -20.10 0.10 8.64
N GLU A 137 -20.24 0.39 9.93
CA GLU A 137 -19.14 0.78 10.81
C GLU A 137 -18.48 -0.48 11.38
N ILE A 138 -17.25 -0.78 10.96
CA ILE A 138 -16.48 -1.89 11.51
C ILE A 138 -15.70 -1.39 12.72
N MET A 139 -15.80 -2.12 13.83
CA MET A 139 -15.05 -1.83 15.05
C MET A 139 -13.73 -2.59 15.02
N ASP A 140 -12.63 -1.86 15.23
CA ASP A 140 -11.30 -2.47 15.30
C ASP A 140 -11.13 -3.22 16.62
N GLY A 141 -10.99 -4.56 16.53
CA GLY A 141 -10.69 -5.43 17.66
C GLY A 141 -11.81 -5.58 18.68
N ARG A 142 -11.43 -5.74 19.97
CA ARG A 142 -12.35 -5.96 21.11
C ARG A 142 -12.57 -4.67 21.92
N ALA A 143 -12.84 -3.56 21.24
CA ALA A 143 -13.16 -2.31 21.93
C ALA A 143 -14.63 -2.30 22.40
N GLY A 144 -14.91 -1.66 23.54
CA GLY A 144 -16.28 -1.44 24.00
C GLY A 144 -17.05 -0.48 23.08
N LEU A 145 -18.37 -0.66 23.03
CA LEU A 145 -19.28 0.24 22.30
C LEU A 145 -19.15 1.67 22.84
N GLY A 146 -19.19 2.66 21.93
CA GLY A 146 -19.06 4.09 22.27
C GLY A 146 -17.61 4.63 22.34
N LEU A 147 -16.59 3.77 22.42
CA LEU A 147 -15.20 4.22 22.46
C LEU A 147 -14.73 4.78 21.11
N HIS A 148 -15.31 4.33 20.00
CA HIS A 148 -14.98 4.81 18.65
C HIS A 148 -15.14 6.34 18.56
N ASN A 149 -16.30 6.87 18.94
CA ASN A 149 -16.60 8.31 18.92
C ASN A 149 -15.64 9.12 19.79
N ILE A 150 -15.30 8.61 20.98
CA ILE A 150 -14.35 9.25 21.89
C ILE A 150 -12.95 9.27 21.26
N ARG A 151 -12.52 8.15 20.67
CA ARG A 151 -11.23 8.04 19.98
C ARG A 151 -11.13 9.02 18.82
N GLN A 152 -12.15 9.08 17.96
CA GLN A 152 -12.20 10.00 16.82
C GLN A 152 -12.13 11.46 17.27
N LYS A 153 -12.89 11.84 18.31
CA LYS A 153 -12.82 13.19 18.89
C LYS A 153 -11.42 13.53 19.41
N ARG A 154 -10.75 12.58 20.07
CA ARG A 154 -9.38 12.76 20.58
C ARG A 154 -8.35 12.90 19.45
N ILE A 155 -8.49 12.15 18.36
CA ILE A 155 -7.62 12.26 17.18
C ILE A 155 -7.79 13.63 16.53
N LYS A 156 -9.03 14.02 16.21
CA LYS A 156 -9.32 15.34 15.61
C LYS A 156 -8.82 16.50 16.46
N LEU A 157 -8.95 16.41 17.79
CA LEU A 157 -8.43 17.45 18.69
C LEU A 157 -6.90 17.52 18.67
N LYS A 158 -6.20 16.39 18.54
CA LYS A 158 -4.74 16.36 18.42
C LYS A 158 -4.27 16.97 17.11
N GLU A 159 -4.91 16.60 16.00
CA GLU A 159 -4.62 17.17 14.67
C GLU A 159 -4.81 18.69 14.68
N GLN A 160 -5.97 19.18 15.15
CA GLN A 160 -6.22 20.61 15.28
C GLN A 160 -5.19 21.34 16.14
N ARG A 161 -4.66 20.70 17.19
CA ARG A 161 -3.59 21.28 18.02
C ARG A 161 -2.27 21.33 17.26
N GLN A 162 -1.95 20.28 16.50
CA GLN A 162 -0.74 20.24 15.67
C GLN A 162 -0.80 21.30 14.57
N ASP A 163 -1.91 21.38 13.83
CA ASP A 163 -2.10 22.38 12.77
C ASP A 163 -1.98 23.81 13.30
N LYS A 164 -2.54 24.08 14.48
CA LYS A 164 -2.41 25.39 15.14
C LYS A 164 -0.97 25.69 15.54
N MET A 165 -0.24 24.71 16.08
CA MET A 165 1.18 24.91 16.42
C MET A 165 2.04 25.11 15.18
N GLU A 166 1.77 24.36 14.11
CA GLU A 166 2.50 24.49 12.85
C GLU A 166 2.23 25.85 12.19
N ALA A 167 0.97 26.26 12.12
CA ALA A 167 0.60 27.59 11.66
C ALA A 167 1.27 28.70 12.49
N PHE A 168 1.29 28.55 13.82
CA PHE A 168 1.97 29.48 14.72
C PHE A 168 3.49 29.53 14.45
N GLN A 169 4.15 28.38 14.30
CA GLN A 169 5.57 28.33 13.97
C GLN A 169 5.87 28.96 12.61
N HIS A 170 5.01 28.74 11.62
CA HIS A 170 5.17 29.33 10.29
C HIS A 170 5.05 30.86 10.36
N GLN A 171 4.02 31.37 11.01
CA GLN A 171 3.83 32.80 11.23
C GLN A 171 5.00 33.43 12.01
N PHE A 172 5.51 32.73 13.04
CA PHE A 172 6.67 33.19 13.79
C PHE A 172 7.92 33.27 12.91
N ARG A 173 8.19 32.22 12.11
CA ARG A 173 9.31 32.21 11.16
C ARG A 173 9.20 33.32 10.12
N ASP A 174 8.01 33.54 9.57
CA ASP A 174 7.75 34.57 8.56
C ASP A 174 7.93 35.98 9.13
N SER A 175 7.41 36.23 10.34
CA SER A 175 7.58 37.52 11.02
C SER A 175 9.05 37.81 11.35
N MET A 176 9.80 36.82 11.82
CA MET A 176 11.23 36.96 12.08
C MET A 176 12.00 37.21 10.77
N ALA A 177 11.70 36.46 9.71
CA ALA A 177 12.30 36.67 8.39
C ALA A 177 12.00 38.07 7.84
N ALA A 178 10.78 38.57 8.00
CA ALA A 178 10.40 39.93 7.60
C ALA A 178 11.20 40.98 8.40
N ARG A 179 11.32 40.80 9.72
CA ARG A 179 12.11 41.70 10.58
C ARG A 179 13.58 41.73 10.16
N PHE A 180 14.21 40.58 9.93
CA PHE A 180 15.61 40.53 9.47
C PHE A 180 15.79 41.20 8.11
N LYS A 181 14.83 41.06 7.18
CA LYS A 181 14.85 41.75 5.88
C LYS A 181 14.78 43.28 6.06
N MET A 182 13.87 43.76 6.92
CA MET A 182 13.73 45.19 7.22
C MET A 182 15.00 45.77 7.86
N GLU A 183 15.55 45.08 8.85
CA GLU A 183 16.76 45.53 9.54
C GLU A 183 17.96 45.58 8.58
N LYS A 184 18.10 44.59 7.69
CA LYS A 184 19.15 44.60 6.66
C LYS A 184 18.98 45.77 5.68
N ALA A 185 17.75 46.05 5.23
CA ALA A 185 17.46 47.19 4.36
C ALA A 185 17.78 48.52 5.06
N GLN A 186 17.41 48.67 6.33
CA GLN A 186 17.72 49.86 7.12
C GLN A 186 19.22 50.07 7.30
N ARG A 187 19.98 49.02 7.61
CA ARG A 187 21.45 49.10 7.69
C ARG A 187 22.06 49.49 6.35
N GLN A 188 21.55 48.97 5.23
CA GLN A 188 22.00 49.34 3.89
C GLN A 188 21.72 50.82 3.58
N LEU A 189 20.54 51.32 3.95
CA LEU A 189 20.18 52.74 3.79
C LEU A 189 21.09 53.65 4.64
N ASN A 190 21.31 53.29 5.91
CA ASN A 190 22.18 54.06 6.81
C ASN A 190 23.64 54.06 6.31
N ALA A 191 24.17 52.90 5.90
CA ALA A 191 25.51 52.81 5.34
C ALA A 191 25.64 53.59 4.01
N ALA A 192 24.61 53.59 3.16
CA ALA A 192 24.59 54.40 1.94
C ALA A 192 24.59 55.90 2.26
N ARG A 193 23.81 56.32 3.27
CA ARG A 193 23.77 57.70 3.77
C ARG A 193 25.11 58.14 4.36
N GLU A 194 25.75 57.30 5.17
CA GLU A 194 27.07 57.58 5.73
C GLU A 194 28.13 57.71 4.63
N ARG A 195 28.10 56.82 3.62
CA ARG A 195 29.02 56.91 2.46
C ARG A 195 28.82 58.17 1.64
N SER A 196 27.56 58.59 1.43
CA SER A 196 27.29 59.84 0.71
C SER A 196 27.74 61.06 1.51
N LEU A 197 27.46 61.09 2.82
CA LEU A 197 27.96 62.14 3.72
C LEU A 197 29.48 62.21 3.76
N HIS A 198 30.15 61.06 3.88
CA HIS A 198 31.61 60.97 3.83
C HIS A 198 32.15 61.51 2.50
N ARG A 199 31.52 61.17 1.36
CA ARG A 199 31.91 61.70 0.04
C ARG A 199 31.72 63.22 -0.06
N THR A 200 30.65 63.78 0.53
CA THR A 200 30.43 65.22 0.53
C THR A 200 31.40 65.98 1.44
N ILE A 201 31.79 65.39 2.57
CA ILE A 201 32.65 66.04 3.57
C ILE A 201 34.14 65.89 3.20
N PHE A 202 34.58 64.70 2.80
CA PHE A 202 36.00 64.39 2.55
C PHE A 202 36.38 64.33 1.07
N GLY A 203 35.42 64.53 0.15
CA GLY A 203 35.64 64.39 -1.28
C GLY A 203 35.86 62.93 -1.73
N PRO A 204 35.89 62.66 -3.05
CA PRO A 204 36.27 61.34 -3.54
C PRO A 204 37.71 61.02 -3.14
N PRO A 205 38.04 59.74 -2.81
CA PRO A 205 39.41 59.37 -2.48
C PRO A 205 40.32 59.75 -3.64
N MET A 206 41.37 60.52 -3.36
CA MET A 206 42.35 60.90 -4.39
C MET A 206 43.03 59.64 -4.92
N ILE A 207 42.63 59.21 -6.11
CA ILE A 207 43.35 58.20 -6.86
C ILE A 207 44.65 58.86 -7.34
N SER A 208 45.77 58.50 -6.71
CA SER A 208 47.09 58.86 -7.22
C SER A 208 47.21 58.38 -8.66
N LYS A 209 47.38 59.32 -9.61
CA LYS A 209 47.52 59.06 -11.06
C LYS A 209 48.68 58.10 -11.39
N HIS A 210 49.57 57.84 -10.44
CA HIS A 210 50.73 56.97 -10.57
C HIS A 210 50.39 55.48 -10.74
N ASN A 211 49.17 55.04 -10.39
CA ASN A 211 48.74 53.64 -10.48
C ASN A 211 47.84 53.32 -11.69
N PHE A 212 47.28 54.33 -12.37
CA PHE A 212 46.42 54.12 -13.54
C PHE A 212 47.20 53.53 -14.73
N TRP A 213 48.42 54.02 -14.97
CA TRP A 213 49.29 53.52 -16.05
C TRP A 213 49.93 52.15 -15.77
N ARG A 214 49.95 51.67 -14.51
CA ARG A 214 50.47 50.34 -14.16
C ARG A 214 49.49 49.20 -14.44
N SER A 215 48.19 49.49 -14.55
CA SER A 215 47.14 48.48 -14.78
C SER A 215 46.81 48.24 -16.25
N LEU A 216 47.25 49.14 -17.15
CA LEU A 216 47.00 49.03 -18.59
C LEU A 216 48.18 48.39 -19.37
N LEU A 217 49.29 48.08 -18.69
CA LEU A 217 50.52 47.52 -19.27
C LEU A 217 50.81 46.06 -18.85
N SER A 218 49.83 45.37 -18.26
CA SER A 218 49.81 43.91 -18.06
C SER A 218 48.60 43.34 -18.78
#